data_AF-A0A2N6EYY2-F1
#
_entry.id   AF-A0A2N6EYY2-F1
#
_cell.length_a   1.000
_cell.length_b   1.000
_cell.length_c   1.000
_cell.angle_alpha   90.00
_cell.angle_beta   90.00
_cell.angle_gamma   90.00
#
_symmetry.space_group_name_H-M   'P 1'
#
loop_
_entity.id
_entity.type
_entity.pdbx_description
1 polymer ?
#
loop_
_entity_poly.entity_id
_entity_poly.type
_entity_poly.pdbx_seq_one_letter_code
_entity_poly.pdbx_strand_id
1 'polypeptide(L)'
;MSKRMTLITLTILFPVIVIVSYNYWSLSCGRCTVSTFYSLSPPALILLLCNLVALAVLWGFKLKRQQQVERQVCACGNLLHRNWRYCPCCGTLRRQPASS
;
A
#
# COMPACT_ATOMS: atom_id res chain seq x y z
N MET A 1 -20.59 3.26 6.17
CA MET A 1 -19.46 2.79 5.33
C MET A 1 -18.57 3.98 4.98
N SER A 2 -17.27 3.88 5.25
CA SER A 2 -16.30 4.98 5.01
C SER A 2 -16.11 5.21 3.52
N LYS A 3 -16.09 6.47 3.06
CA LYS A 3 -15.80 6.85 1.65
C LYS A 3 -14.53 6.17 1.12
N ARG A 4 -13.55 5.91 2.00
CA ARG A 4 -12.30 5.21 1.66
C ARG A 4 -12.54 3.74 1.31
N MET A 5 -13.47 3.09 1.99
CA MET A 5 -13.83 1.69 1.75
C MET A 5 -14.55 1.56 0.42
N THR A 6 -15.49 2.45 0.11
CA THR A 6 -16.17 2.51 -1.20
C THR A 6 -15.18 2.76 -2.35
N LEU A 7 -14.21 3.65 -2.14
CA LEU A 7 -13.18 3.96 -3.14
C LEU A 7 -12.30 2.73 -3.40
N ILE A 8 -11.81 2.06 -2.35
CA ILE A 8 -11.03 0.81 -2.48
C ILE A 8 -11.84 -0.28 -3.19
N THR A 9 -13.12 -0.45 -2.83
CA THR A 9 -13.98 -1.44 -3.48
C THR A 9 -14.15 -1.13 -4.97
N LEU A 10 -14.39 0.13 -5.35
CA LEU A 10 -14.48 0.54 -6.75
C LEU A 10 -13.17 0.29 -7.52
N THR A 11 -12.02 0.61 -6.92
CA THR A 11 -10.72 0.43 -7.57
C THR A 11 -10.39 -1.04 -7.83
N ILE A 12 -10.88 -1.97 -7.00
CA ILE A 12 -10.69 -3.41 -7.18
C ILE A 12 -11.76 -4.01 -8.09
N LEU A 13 -13.01 -3.58 -7.97
CA LEU A 13 -14.13 -4.12 -8.75
C LEU A 13 -14.02 -3.78 -10.24
N PHE A 14 -13.57 -2.56 -10.57
CA PHE A 14 -13.41 -2.10 -11.95
C PHE A 14 -12.48 -2.98 -12.80
N PRO A 15 -11.22 -3.26 -12.39
CA PRO A 15 -10.33 -4.13 -13.18
C PRO A 15 -10.86 -5.56 -13.25
N VAL A 16 -11.51 -6.08 -12.20
CA VAL A 16 -12.13 -7.42 -12.24
C VAL A 16 -13.21 -7.48 -13.32
N ILE A 17 -14.10 -6.48 -13.39
CA ILE A 17 -15.16 -6.42 -14.41
C ILE A 17 -14.55 -6.33 -15.81
N VAL A 18 -13.54 -5.49 -16.01
CA VAL A 18 -12.85 -5.33 -17.31
C VAL A 18 -12.21 -6.64 -17.75
N ILE A 19 -11.54 -7.35 -16.84
CA ILE A 19 -10.91 -8.66 -17.13
C ILE A 19 -11.98 -9.68 -17.50
N VAL A 20 -13.06 -9.80 -16.72
CA VAL A 20 -14.14 -10.78 -16.98
C VAL A 20 -14.84 -10.50 -18.31
N SER A 21 -15.15 -9.24 -18.61
CA SER A 21 -15.84 -8.86 -19.85
C SER A 21 -14.95 -9.05 -21.09
N TYR A 22 -13.66 -8.73 -21.01
CA TYR A 22 -12.71 -9.03 -22.09
C TYR A 22 -12.59 -10.54 -22.35
N ASN A 23 -12.49 -11.34 -21.28
CA ASN A 23 -12.40 -12.78 -21.40
C ASN A 23 -13.70 -13.41 -21.94
N TYR A 24 -14.86 -12.90 -21.54
CA TYR A 24 -16.15 -13.34 -22.05
C TYR A 24 -16.28 -13.07 -23.56
N TRP A 25 -15.92 -11.86 -24.00
CA TRP A 25 -15.93 -11.49 -25.41
C TRP A 25 -14.97 -12.36 -26.24
N SER A 26 -13.77 -12.63 -25.73
CA SER A 26 -12.80 -13.51 -26.38
C SER A 26 -13.27 -14.98 -26.47
N LEU A 27 -14.05 -15.45 -25.48
CA LEU A 27 -14.65 -16.78 -25.48
C LEU A 27 -15.75 -16.90 -26.56
N SER A 28 -16.62 -15.89 -26.68
CA SER A 28 -17.68 -15.86 -27.70
C SER A 28 -17.16 -15.80 -29.14
N CYS A 29 -15.95 -15.28 -29.36
CA CYS A 29 -15.29 -15.30 -30.67
C CYS A 29 -14.49 -16.59 -30.96
N GLY A 30 -14.56 -17.62 -30.11
CA GLY A 30 -13.99 -18.95 -30.36
C GLY A 30 -12.45 -19.03 -30.29
N ARG A 31 -11.78 -18.03 -29.69
CA ARG A 31 -10.30 -17.98 -29.66
C ARG A 31 -9.65 -18.61 -28.43
N CYS A 32 -10.39 -18.97 -27.37
CA CYS A 32 -9.79 -19.50 -26.13
C CYS A 32 -10.59 -20.67 -25.52
N THR A 33 -9.87 -21.72 -25.10
CA THR A 33 -10.37 -22.77 -24.18
C THR A 33 -10.34 -22.25 -22.74
N VAL A 34 -11.28 -22.69 -21.89
CA VAL A 34 -11.48 -22.24 -20.49
C VAL A 34 -10.22 -22.38 -19.62
N SER A 35 -9.27 -23.23 -20.00
CA SER A 35 -7.95 -23.36 -19.36
C SER A 35 -7.08 -22.09 -19.43
N THR A 36 -7.31 -21.23 -20.43
CA THR A 36 -6.56 -19.98 -20.64
C THR A 36 -7.08 -18.82 -19.77
N PHE A 37 -8.24 -18.97 -19.12
CA PHE A 37 -8.81 -17.95 -18.22
C PHE A 37 -7.94 -17.68 -16.99
N TYR A 38 -7.20 -18.69 -16.53
CA TYR A 38 -6.24 -18.57 -15.43
C TYR A 38 -4.83 -18.21 -15.91
N SER A 39 -4.58 -18.24 -17.21
CA SER A 39 -3.31 -17.85 -17.80
C SER A 39 -3.28 -16.33 -17.91
N LEU A 40 -2.86 -15.65 -16.83
CA LEU A 40 -2.54 -14.23 -16.91
C LEU A 40 -1.59 -14.01 -18.09
N SER A 41 -2.01 -13.17 -19.04
CA SER A 41 -1.19 -12.84 -20.20
C SER A 41 0.19 -12.38 -19.71
N PRO A 42 1.31 -12.80 -20.33
CA PRO A 42 2.65 -12.37 -19.93
C PRO A 42 2.78 -10.86 -19.68
N PRO A 43 2.23 -9.95 -20.52
CA PRO A 43 2.29 -8.51 -20.24
C PRO A 43 1.47 -8.10 -19.00
N ALA A 44 0.32 -8.74 -18.76
CA ALA A 44 -0.51 -8.48 -17.59
C ALA A 44 0.16 -8.95 -16.29
N LEU A 45 0.89 -10.08 -16.34
CA LEU A 45 1.64 -10.61 -15.21
C LEU A 45 2.82 -9.67 -14.85
N ILE A 46 3.53 -9.17 -15.85
CA ILE A 46 4.61 -8.17 -15.65
C ILE A 46 4.05 -6.91 -15.00
N LEU A 47 2.95 -6.36 -15.54
CA LEU A 47 2.28 -5.19 -14.96
C LEU A 47 1.81 -5.42 -13.52
N LEU A 48 1.26 -6.60 -13.22
CA LEU A 48 0.83 -6.96 -11.87
C LEU A 48 2.02 -7.00 -10.89
N LEU A 49 3.11 -7.66 -11.27
CA LEU A 49 4.32 -7.74 -10.47
C LEU A 49 4.94 -6.36 -10.22
N CYS A 50 5.05 -5.52 -11.25
CA CYS A 50 5.56 -4.16 -11.11
C CYS A 50 4.72 -3.32 -10.13
N ASN A 51 3.38 -3.42 -10.21
CA ASN A 51 2.49 -2.71 -9.30
C ASN A 51 2.57 -3.23 -7.86
N LEU A 52 2.73 -4.55 -7.66
CA LEU A 52 2.96 -5.13 -6.33
C LEU A 52 4.27 -4.65 -5.72
N VAL A 53 5.34 -4.59 -6.52
CA VAL A 53 6.64 -4.06 -6.06
C VAL A 53 6.52 -2.58 -5.70
N ALA A 54 5.87 -1.77 -6.55
CA ALA A 54 5.65 -0.35 -6.26
C ALA A 54 4.86 -0.13 -4.97
N LEU A 55 3.81 -0.95 -4.73
CA LEU A 55 3.05 -0.93 -3.48
C LEU A 55 3.91 -1.30 -2.27
N ALA A 56 4.74 -2.34 -2.38
CA ALA A 56 5.64 -2.75 -1.29
C ALA A 56 6.63 -1.63 -0.93
N VAL A 57 7.19 -0.96 -1.94
CA VAL A 57 8.10 0.18 -1.75
C VAL A 57 7.39 1.35 -1.06
N LEU A 58 6.22 1.75 -1.55
CA LEU A 58 5.42 2.82 -0.94
C LEU A 58 4.99 2.48 0.48
N TRP A 59 4.62 1.23 0.74
CA TRP A 59 4.28 0.75 2.07
C TRP A 59 5.48 0.83 3.01
N GLY A 60 6.66 0.40 2.56
CA GLY A 60 7.90 0.53 3.31
C GLY A 60 8.24 1.99 3.64
N PHE A 61 8.09 2.91 2.69
CA PHE A 61 8.28 4.35 2.95
C PHE A 61 7.26 4.89 3.95
N LYS A 62 6.00 4.49 3.84
CA LYS A 62 4.94 4.92 4.77
C LYS A 62 5.20 4.43 6.19
N LEU A 63 5.59 3.17 6.36
CA LEU A 63 5.98 2.60 7.65
C LEU A 63 7.16 3.35 8.26
N LYS A 64 8.23 3.57 7.48
CA LYS A 64 9.40 4.35 7.94
C LYS A 64 9.00 5.77 8.36
N ARG A 65 8.14 6.43 7.57
CA ARG A 65 7.66 7.78 7.88
C ARG A 65 6.82 7.80 9.16
N GLN A 66 5.91 6.84 9.34
CA GLN A 66 5.12 6.72 10.57
C GLN A 66 6.01 6.48 11.78
N GLN A 67 6.99 5.56 11.69
CA GLN A 67 7.96 5.34 12.76
C GLN A 67 8.80 6.59 13.06
N GLN A 68 9.18 7.37 12.04
CA GLN A 68 9.90 8.63 12.25
C GLN A 68 9.05 9.68 12.96
N VAL A 69 7.76 9.78 12.61
CA VAL A 69 6.83 10.70 13.27
C VAL A 69 6.62 10.30 14.73
N GLU A 70 6.42 9.01 15.04
CA GLU A 70 6.30 8.57 16.44
C GLU A 70 7.58 8.83 17.25
N ARG A 71 8.76 8.64 16.66
CA ARG A 71 10.04 9.00 17.30
C ARG A 71 10.20 10.51 17.55
N GLN A 72 9.42 11.34 16.88
CA GLN A 72 9.42 12.79 17.05
C GLN A 72 8.39 13.27 18.07
N VAL A 73 7.51 12.41 18.60
CA VAL A 73 6.52 12.82 19.60
C VAL A 73 6.98 12.41 21.00
N CYS A 74 7.01 13.37 21.93
CA CYS A 74 7.28 13.08 23.34
C CYS A 74 6.05 12.46 24.01
N ALA A 75 6.23 11.75 25.13
CA ALA A 75 5.11 11.23 25.93
C ALA A 75 4.16 12.33 26.42
N CYS A 76 4.63 13.57 26.56
CA CYS A 76 3.78 14.73 26.88
C CYS A 76 2.98 15.28 25.68
N GLY A 77 3.08 14.66 24.50
CA GLY A 77 2.41 15.07 23.27
C GLY A 77 3.15 16.14 22.45
N ASN A 78 4.29 16.65 22.91
CA ASN A 78 5.03 17.69 22.18
C ASN A 78 5.88 17.11 21.04
N LEU A 79 5.99 17.84 19.93
CA LEU A 79 6.83 17.50 18.78
C LEU A 79 8.29 17.87 19.05
N LEU A 80 9.15 16.88 19.24
CA LEU A 80 10.60 17.02 19.37
C LEU A 80 11.28 17.12 18.01
N HIS A 81 11.99 18.22 17.81
CA HIS A 81 12.85 18.40 16.66
C HIS A 81 14.01 17.39 16.66
N ARG A 82 14.49 16.99 15.48
CA ARG A 82 15.37 15.80 15.28
C ARG A 82 16.68 15.84 16.09
N ASN A 83 17.14 17.02 16.49
CA ASN A 83 18.40 17.19 17.22
C ASN A 83 18.25 17.33 18.75
N TRP A 84 17.01 17.29 19.27
CA TRP A 84 16.75 17.51 20.68
C TRP A 84 16.88 16.19 21.47
N ARG A 85 17.73 16.20 22.51
CA ARG A 85 17.92 15.07 23.44
C ARG A 85 16.88 15.06 24.56
N TYR A 86 16.35 16.24 24.92
CA TYR A 86 15.36 16.46 25.98
C TYR A 86 14.15 17.21 25.43
N CYS A 87 12.96 17.00 26.00
CA CYS A 87 11.77 17.77 25.64
C CYS A 87 11.80 19.19 26.26
N PRO A 88 11.53 20.27 25.51
CA PRO A 88 11.48 21.63 26.07
C PRO A 88 10.37 21.81 27.10
N CYS A 89 9.25 21.09 26.95
CA CYS A 89 8.07 21.32 27.78
C CYS A 89 8.09 20.52 29.09
N CYS A 90 8.58 19.28 29.06
CA CYS A 90 8.50 18.37 30.21
C CYS A 90 9.86 17.84 30.67
N GLY A 91 10.97 18.24 30.02
CA GLY A 91 12.33 17.82 30.38
C GLY A 91 12.65 16.34 30.16
N THR A 92 11.69 15.53 29.73
CA THR A 92 11.88 14.07 29.59
C THR A 92 12.84 13.75 28.45
N LEU A 93 13.67 12.72 28.65
CA LEU A 93 14.59 12.21 27.63
C LEU A 93 13.79 11.72 26.41
N ARG A 94 14.31 11.96 25.20
CA ARG A 94 13.73 11.37 23.99
C ARG A 94 13.71 9.84 24.14
N ARG A 95 12.55 9.21 23.93
CA ARG A 95 12.48 7.74 23.74
C ARG A 95 13.28 7.37 22.51
N GLN A 96 14.48 6.85 22.73
CA GLN A 96 15.18 6.12 21.68
C GLN A 96 14.43 4.79 21.49
N PRO A 97 14.18 4.38 20.25
CA PRO A 97 13.71 3.03 19.98
C PRO A 97 14.81 2.07 20.41
N ALA A 98 14.44 1.02 21.12
CA ALA A 98 15.35 -0.05 21.51
C ALA A 98 16.12 -0.53 20.28
N SER A 99 17.43 -0.38 20.31
CA SER A 99 18.35 -1.01 19.36
C SER A 99 18.39 -2.50 19.69
N SER A 100 17.57 -3.27 18.99
CA SER A 100 17.74 -4.71 18.84
C SER A 100 18.56 -5.00 17.59
#